data_AF-A0A7E5VXK2-F1
#
_entry.id   AF-A0A7E5VXK2-F1
#
_cell.length_a   1.000
_cell.length_b   1.000
_cell.length_c   1.000
_cell.angle_alpha   90.00
_cell.angle_beta   90.00
_cell.angle_gamma   90.00
#
_symmetry.space_group_name_H-M   'P 1'
#
loop_
_entity.id
_entity.type
_entity.pdbx_description
1 polymer ?
#
loop_
_entity_poly.entity_id
_entity_poly.type
_entity_poly.pdbx_seq_one_letter_code
_entity_poly.pdbx_strand_id
1 'polypeptide(L)'
;MKSIMVLSMVIVSCLAQRSPYAGRGPIGFPPLETTTADPLANRFGDSADSTTISLPIEALGDIELVKRLSLLPLDNQPFWLINWRALEANRRNPQTYPVRPNSFIEPAN
;
A
#
# COMPACT_ATOMS: atom_id res chain seq x y z
N MET A 1 -43.38 17.78 3.16
CA MET A 1 -42.64 17.73 1.88
C MET A 1 -41.28 18.44 1.97
N LYS A 2 -41.23 19.72 2.34
CA LYS A 2 -39.97 20.49 2.50
C LYS A 2 -38.96 19.82 3.46
N SER A 3 -39.43 19.36 4.62
CA SER A 3 -38.57 18.67 5.60
C SER A 3 -38.03 17.32 5.11
N ILE A 4 -38.80 16.61 4.28
CA ILE A 4 -38.38 15.34 3.65
C ILE A 4 -37.29 15.63 2.61
N MET A 5 -37.42 16.72 1.85
CA MET A 5 -36.44 17.13 0.85
C MET A 5 -35.11 17.54 1.50
N VAL A 6 -35.17 18.27 2.62
CA VAL A 6 -33.98 18.62 3.41
C VAL A 6 -33.31 17.36 3.98
N LEU A 7 -34.07 16.42 4.55
CA LEU A 7 -33.54 15.18 5.09
C LEU A 7 -32.85 14.32 4.00
N SER A 8 -33.48 14.20 2.84
CA SER A 8 -32.91 13.50 1.67
C SER A 8 -31.58 14.12 1.24
N MET A 9 -31.51 15.45 1.17
CA MET A 9 -30.30 16.15 0.76
C MET A 9 -29.13 15.93 1.74
N VAL A 10 -29.41 15.89 3.05
CA VAL A 10 -28.39 15.59 4.07
C VAL A 10 -27.88 14.15 3.92
N ILE A 11 -28.76 13.17 3.70
CA ILE A 11 -28.36 11.75 3.56
C ILE A 11 -27.46 11.56 2.33
N VAL A 12 -27.83 12.11 1.17
CA VAL A 12 -27.02 12.00 -0.06
C VAL A 12 -25.65 12.66 0.11
N SER A 13 -25.60 13.79 0.81
CA SER A 13 -24.34 14.49 1.12
C SER A 13 -23.41 13.64 1.98
N CYS A 14 -23.93 12.94 2.99
CA CYS A 14 -23.15 12.06 3.85
C CYS A 14 -22.61 10.83 3.11
N LEU A 15 -23.40 10.26 2.18
CA LEU A 15 -22.96 9.13 1.37
C LEU A 15 -21.89 9.53 0.34
N ALA A 16 -21.86 10.79 -0.09
CA ALA A 16 -20.87 11.32 -1.02
C ALA A 16 -19.52 11.69 -0.36
N GLN A 17 -19.42 11.70 0.97
CA GLN A 17 -18.19 12.12 1.68
C GLN A 17 -16.99 11.20 1.43
N ARG A 18 -17.22 9.93 1.08
CA ARG A 18 -16.14 8.97 0.84
C ARG A 18 -16.23 8.42 -0.57
N SER A 19 -15.20 8.70 -1.39
CA SER A 19 -15.10 8.16 -2.74
C SER A 19 -15.09 6.62 -2.69
N PRO A 20 -15.78 5.93 -3.60
CA PRO A 20 -15.83 4.46 -3.62
C PRO A 20 -14.46 3.80 -3.83
N TYR A 21 -13.48 4.55 -4.34
CA TYR A 21 -12.10 4.09 -4.53
C TYR A 21 -11.28 3.98 -3.23
N ALA A 22 -11.72 4.59 -2.13
CA ALA A 22 -10.95 4.67 -0.89
C ALA A 22 -11.08 3.42 0.01
N GLY A 23 -11.60 2.31 -0.52
CA GLY A 23 -11.93 1.11 0.26
C GLY A 23 -12.95 1.38 1.39
N ARG A 24 -13.29 0.36 2.18
CA ARG A 24 -14.10 0.51 3.41
C ARG A 24 -13.26 0.48 4.70
N GLY A 25 -11.98 0.11 4.59
CA GLY A 25 -11.06 0.04 5.73
C GLY A 25 -10.68 1.42 6.30
N PRO A 26 -10.11 1.50 7.50
CA PRO A 26 -9.51 2.74 7.99
C PRO A 26 -8.41 3.22 7.05
N ILE A 27 -8.46 4.49 6.65
CA ILE A 27 -7.45 5.10 5.76
C ILE A 27 -6.29 5.59 6.63
N GLY A 28 -5.05 5.29 6.23
CA GLY A 28 -3.85 5.76 6.92
C GLY A 28 -3.25 4.79 7.93
N PHE A 29 -3.81 3.59 8.07
CA PHE A 29 -3.22 2.51 8.87
C PHE A 29 -3.01 1.27 8.01
N PRO A 30 -1.90 0.55 8.18
CA PRO A 30 -1.72 -0.74 7.53
C PRO A 30 -2.81 -1.72 8.00
N PRO A 31 -3.25 -2.64 7.14
CA PRO A 31 -4.13 -3.73 7.55
C PRO A 31 -3.44 -4.53 8.65
N LEU A 32 -4.19 -4.86 9.70
CA LEU A 32 -3.70 -5.77 10.73
C LEU A 32 -3.60 -7.16 10.12
N GLU A 33 -2.43 -7.77 10.23
CA GLU A 33 -2.27 -9.19 9.93
C GLU A 33 -2.93 -10.03 11.03
N THR A 34 -4.27 -10.00 11.07
CA THR A 34 -5.08 -10.99 11.80
C THR A 34 -5.35 -12.23 10.96
N THR A 35 -4.77 -12.30 9.76
CA THR A 35 -4.86 -13.46 8.89
C THR A 35 -4.03 -14.58 9.52
N THR A 36 -4.70 -15.57 10.11
CA THR A 36 -4.16 -16.93 10.20
C THR A 36 -3.50 -17.23 8.86
N ALA A 37 -2.17 -17.40 8.85
CA ALA A 37 -1.36 -17.56 7.65
C ALA A 37 -2.08 -18.48 6.65
N ASP A 38 -2.56 -17.91 5.55
CA ASP A 38 -3.21 -18.68 4.50
C ASP A 38 -2.13 -19.59 3.89
N PRO A 39 -2.21 -20.92 4.07
CA PRO A 39 -1.15 -21.83 3.65
C PRO A 39 -0.95 -21.83 2.12
N LEU A 40 -1.89 -21.24 1.36
CA LEU A 40 -1.77 -21.06 -0.09
C LEU A 40 -1.11 -19.75 -0.52
N ALA A 41 -1.04 -18.73 0.34
CA ALA A 41 -0.41 -17.44 -0.01
C ALA A 41 1.11 -17.58 -0.27
N ASN A 42 1.76 -18.52 0.42
CA ASN A 42 3.18 -18.85 0.23
C ASN A 42 3.49 -19.66 -1.04
N ARG A 43 2.50 -20.01 -1.87
CA ARG A 43 2.73 -20.84 -3.07
C ARG A 43 3.30 -20.04 -4.24
N PHE A 44 3.13 -18.72 -4.23
CA PHE A 44 3.76 -17.79 -5.15
C PHE A 44 4.93 -17.06 -4.46
N GLY A 45 5.79 -17.82 -3.79
CA GLY A 45 7.13 -17.40 -3.38
C GLY A 45 7.25 -15.95 -2.90
N ASP A 46 6.75 -15.68 -1.68
CA ASP A 46 7.33 -14.64 -0.82
C ASP A 46 8.64 -15.15 -0.18
N SER A 47 9.39 -15.94 -0.94
CA SER A 47 10.74 -16.32 -0.62
C SER A 47 11.61 -15.23 -1.22
N ALA A 48 12.58 -14.74 -0.46
CA ALA A 48 13.59 -13.76 -0.83
C ALA A 48 14.46 -14.12 -2.08
N ASP A 49 14.06 -15.13 -2.86
CA ASP A 49 14.67 -15.68 -4.06
C ASP A 49 13.61 -15.90 -5.16
N SER A 50 12.84 -14.87 -5.51
CA SER A 50 12.27 -14.82 -6.86
C SER A 50 13.44 -14.75 -7.83
N THR A 51 13.59 -15.76 -8.69
CA THR A 51 14.61 -15.80 -9.77
C THR A 51 14.47 -14.67 -10.79
N THR A 52 13.44 -13.84 -10.66
CA THR A 52 13.29 -12.59 -11.39
C THR A 52 13.91 -11.49 -10.55
N ILE A 53 15.08 -10.98 -10.94
CA ILE A 53 15.65 -9.76 -10.37
C ILE A 53 14.52 -8.73 -10.36
N SER A 54 14.21 -8.16 -9.18
CA SER A 54 13.20 -7.10 -9.10
C SER A 54 13.78 -5.88 -9.83
N LEU A 55 13.34 -5.68 -11.07
CA LEU A 55 13.67 -4.50 -11.85
C LEU A 55 12.54 -3.48 -11.74
N PRO A 56 12.87 -2.18 -11.87
CA PRO A 56 11.89 -1.14 -12.16
C PRO A 56 11.05 -1.53 -13.37
N ILE A 57 9.72 -1.40 -13.27
CA ILE A 57 8.80 -1.70 -14.39
C ILE A 57 9.11 -0.86 -15.64
N GLU A 58 9.53 0.38 -15.41
CA GLU A 58 9.93 1.34 -16.45
C GLU A 58 11.21 0.91 -17.20
N ALA A 59 12.02 0.02 -16.62
CA ALA A 59 13.20 -0.50 -17.29
C ALA A 59 12.86 -1.60 -18.31
N LEU A 60 11.61 -2.08 -18.37
CA LEU A 60 11.15 -3.13 -19.29
C LEU A 60 12.03 -4.40 -19.28
N GLY A 61 12.69 -4.70 -18.15
CA GLY A 61 13.61 -5.82 -18.02
C GLY A 61 15.07 -5.54 -18.42
N ASP A 62 15.42 -4.31 -18.81
CA ASP A 62 16.79 -3.92 -19.16
C ASP A 62 17.64 -3.64 -17.90
N ILE A 63 18.48 -4.62 -17.56
CA ILE A 63 19.41 -4.56 -16.43
C ILE A 63 20.54 -3.56 -16.68
N GLU A 64 21.00 -3.45 -17.92
CA GLU A 64 22.15 -2.62 -18.25
C GLU A 64 21.80 -1.12 -18.18
N LEU A 65 20.57 -0.77 -18.58
CA LEU A 65 20.01 0.56 -18.38
C LEU A 65 20.02 0.95 -16.90
N VAL A 66 19.48 0.10 -16.04
CA VAL A 66 19.41 0.37 -14.59
C VAL A 66 20.81 0.51 -14.00
N LYS A 67 21.75 -0.34 -14.41
CA LYS A 67 23.17 -0.28 -13.99
C LYS A 67 23.86 0.99 -14.47
N ARG A 68 23.58 1.47 -15.67
CA ARG A 68 24.15 2.72 -16.19
C ARG A 68 23.58 3.93 -15.44
N LEU A 69 22.27 3.94 -15.22
CA LEU A 69 21.60 5.01 -14.49
C LEU A 69 22.02 5.04 -13.02
N SER A 70 22.34 3.91 -12.40
CA SER A 70 22.80 3.88 -11.01
C SER A 70 24.19 4.47 -10.80
N LEU A 71 25.02 4.54 -11.84
CA LEU A 71 26.35 5.18 -11.78
C LEU A 71 26.27 6.71 -11.83
N LEU A 72 25.15 7.28 -12.27
CA LEU A 72 24.97 8.72 -12.32
C LEU A 72 24.83 9.32 -10.90
N PRO A 73 25.25 10.58 -10.68
CA PRO A 73 24.92 11.32 -9.46
C PRO A 73 23.41 11.35 -9.21
N LEU A 74 22.99 11.37 -7.94
CA LEU A 74 21.58 11.26 -7.55
C LEU A 74 20.68 12.29 -8.27
N ASP A 75 21.16 13.53 -8.40
CA ASP A 75 20.42 14.63 -9.02
C ASP A 75 20.17 14.41 -10.53
N ASN A 76 20.98 13.55 -11.16
CA ASN A 76 20.88 13.20 -12.58
C ASN A 76 20.17 11.86 -12.80
N GLN A 77 19.73 11.17 -11.74
CA GLN A 77 18.98 9.94 -11.87
C GLN A 77 17.51 10.26 -12.14
N PRO A 78 16.82 9.44 -12.96
CA PRO A 78 15.41 9.66 -13.22
C PRO A 78 14.58 9.37 -11.96
N PHE A 79 13.53 10.17 -11.75
CA PHE A 79 12.67 10.09 -10.58
C PHE A 79 12.08 8.68 -10.37
N TRP A 80 11.77 7.97 -11.45
CA TRP A 80 11.21 6.62 -11.38
C TRP A 80 12.19 5.64 -10.72
N LEU A 81 13.49 5.77 -10.98
CA LEU A 81 14.51 4.89 -10.41
C LEU A 81 14.70 5.16 -8.92
N ILE A 82 14.66 6.44 -8.54
CA ILE A 82 14.76 6.87 -7.14
C ILE A 82 13.54 6.37 -6.35
N ASN A 83 12.33 6.61 -6.86
CA ASN A 83 11.09 6.16 -6.23
C ASN A 83 11.02 4.64 -6.15
N TRP A 84 11.44 3.94 -7.19
CA TRP A 84 11.48 2.48 -7.18
C TRP A 84 12.40 1.96 -6.07
N ARG A 85 13.60 2.52 -5.90
CA ARG A 85 14.51 2.14 -4.80
C ARG A 85 13.89 2.39 -3.42
N ALA A 86 13.22 3.53 -3.24
CA ALA A 86 12.54 3.84 -1.99
C ALA A 86 11.40 2.86 -1.69
N LEU A 87 10.61 2.51 -2.71
CA LEU A 87 9.55 1.51 -2.58
C LEU A 87 10.11 0.13 -2.28
N GLU A 88 11.19 -0.29 -2.95
CA GLU A 88 11.83 -1.58 -2.70
C GLU A 88 12.40 -1.67 -1.28
N ALA A 89 12.98 -0.57 -0.77
CA ALA A 89 13.42 -0.48 0.62
C ALA A 89 12.24 -0.59 1.62
N ASN A 90 11.12 0.06 1.32
CA ASN A 90 9.90 -0.03 2.14
C ASN A 90 9.25 -1.42 2.06
N ARG A 91 9.33 -2.12 0.93
CA ARG A 91 8.85 -3.51 0.82
C ARG A 91 9.66 -4.47 1.68
N ARG A 92 10.97 -4.26 1.77
CA ARG A 92 11.86 -5.06 2.64
C ARG A 92 11.63 -4.78 4.12
N ASN A 93 11.34 -3.53 4.47
CA ASN A 93 11.10 -3.10 5.85
C ASN A 93 9.89 -2.16 5.89
N PRO A 94 8.67 -2.73 5.88
CA PRO A 94 7.46 -1.91 5.89
C PRO A 94 7.36 -1.12 7.19
N GLN A 95 7.02 0.16 7.07
CA GLN A 95 6.71 0.99 8.24
C GLN A 95 5.48 0.43 8.95
N THR A 96 5.67 -0.18 10.11
CA THR A 96 4.60 -0.63 10.99
C THR A 96 4.25 0.50 11.96
N TYR A 97 2.96 0.79 12.10
CA TYR A 97 2.47 1.75 13.09
C TYR A 97 1.85 0.98 14.24
N PRO A 98 2.18 1.33 15.51
CA PRO A 98 1.52 0.72 16.65
C PRO A 98 0.02 1.05 16.59
N VAL A 99 -0.80 0.04 16.83
CA VAL A 99 -2.25 0.22 16.93
C VAL A 99 -2.54 1.13 18.13
N ARG A 100 -3.39 2.14 17.94
CA ARG A 100 -3.85 2.97 19.07
C ARG A 100 -4.61 2.08 20.06
N PRO A 101 -4.26 2.08 21.36
CA PRO A 101 -4.94 1.25 22.35
C PRO A 101 -6.43 1.61 22.40
N ASN A 102 -7.29 0.59 22.37
CA ASN A 102 -8.73 0.71 22.47
C ASN A 102 -9.33 -0.52 23.20
N SER A 103 -10.56 -0.37 23.69
CA SER A 103 -11.28 -1.39 24.48
C SER A 103 -11.67 -2.64 23.70
N PHE A 104 -11.44 -2.69 22.38
CA PHE A 104 -11.77 -3.81 21.51
C PHE A 104 -10.56 -4.68 21.15
N ILE A 105 -9.36 -4.37 21.67
CA ILE A 105 -8.13 -5.13 21.40
C ILE A 105 -7.94 -6.28 22.40
N GLU A 106 -8.54 -6.22 23.60
CA GLU A 106 -8.46 -7.30 24.58
C GLU A 106 -9.50 -8.40 24.28
N PRO A 107 -9.12 -9.68 24.21
CA PRO A 107 -10.08 -10.77 24.14
C PRO A 107 -10.86 -10.80 25.47
N ALA A 108 -12.20 -10.87 25.38
CA ALA A 108 -13.03 -11.12 26.55
C ALA A 108 -12.64 -12.48 27.14
N ASN A 109 -12.17 -12.47 28.39
CA ASN A 109 -11.87 -13.68 29.17
C ASN A 109 -13.09 -14.61 29.27
#